data_AF-A5KT28-F1
#
_entry.id   AF-A5KT28-F1
#
_cell.length_a   1.000
_cell.length_b   1.000
_cell.length_c   1.000
_cell.angle_alpha   90.00
_cell.angle_beta   90.00
_cell.angle_gamma   90.00
#
_symmetry.space_group_name_H-M   'P 1'
#
loop_
_entity.id
_entity.type
_entity.pdbx_description
1 polymer ?
#
loop_
_entity_poly.entity_id
_entity_poly.type
_entity_poly.pdbx_seq_one_letter_code
_entity_poly.pdbx_strand_id
1 'polypeptide(L)'
;MGNRQKITLLAGLTVLAMLFSGVLFFLNFGQSMKDPFSAHDREQALTPLYYPITLPYDYRIENGSVDHPEKGITTLTMRSNTHPTLYMSQQAVPNGFNMTTFYKNFEKPRKVVSTVGKIIIGTVKDGDRIQKLASITTKDKTWIIVNAEPKVDMDVLQTVATNLTKSR
;
A
#
# COMPACT_ATOMS: atom_id res chain seq x y z
N MET A 1 -48.53 19.90 -10.04
CA MET A 1 -47.22 19.99 -9.34
C MET A 1 -46.38 21.05 -10.02
N GLY A 2 -46.22 22.22 -9.40
CA GLY A 2 -45.59 23.38 -10.03
C GLY A 2 -44.07 23.25 -10.15
N ASN A 3 -43.46 23.93 -11.13
CA ASN A 3 -42.00 23.88 -11.37
C ASN A 3 -41.16 24.16 -10.11
N ARG A 4 -41.68 24.97 -9.17
CA ARG A 4 -41.03 25.22 -7.87
C ARG A 4 -40.89 23.96 -7.01
N GLN A 5 -41.90 23.08 -6.98
CA GLN A 5 -41.84 21.83 -6.20
C GLN A 5 -40.83 20.84 -6.78
N LYS A 6 -40.65 20.79 -8.10
CA LYS A 6 -39.66 19.92 -8.75
C LYS A 6 -38.22 20.36 -8.44
N ILE A 7 -37.96 21.67 -8.43
CA ILE A 7 -36.62 22.22 -8.14
C ILE A 7 -36.21 21.96 -6.69
N THR A 8 -37.12 22.15 -5.73
CA THR A 8 -36.84 21.88 -4.31
C THR A 8 -36.52 20.40 -4.05
N LEU A 9 -37.22 19.50 -4.74
CA LEU A 9 -37.03 18.05 -4.59
C LEU A 9 -35.69 17.58 -5.18
N LEU A 10 -35.27 18.14 -6.32
CA LEU A 10 -33.97 17.85 -6.94
C LEU A 10 -32.79 18.38 -6.10
N ALA A 11 -32.91 19.60 -5.56
CA ALA A 11 -31.90 20.17 -4.70
C ALA A 11 -31.73 19.35 -3.40
N GLY A 12 -32.84 18.92 -2.79
CA GLY A 12 -32.82 18.04 -1.62
C GLY A 12 -32.12 16.70 -1.89
N LEU A 13 -32.42 16.05 -3.02
CA LEU A 13 -31.77 14.81 -3.44
C LEU A 13 -30.26 14.97 -3.65
N THR A 14 -29.83 16.10 -4.21
CA THR A 14 -28.41 16.36 -4.49
C THR A 14 -27.61 16.54 -3.19
N VAL A 15 -28.16 17.28 -2.23
CA VAL A 15 -27.54 17.44 -0.90
C VAL A 15 -27.46 16.09 -0.17
N LEU A 16 -28.52 15.28 -0.24
CA LEU A 16 -28.52 13.95 0.36
C LEU A 16 -27.47 13.04 -0.27
N ALA A 17 -27.34 13.05 -1.60
CA ALA A 17 -26.31 12.29 -2.31
C ALA A 17 -24.90 12.72 -1.93
N MET A 18 -24.64 14.03 -1.81
CA MET A 18 -23.33 14.55 -1.37
C MET A 18 -22.99 14.14 0.06
N LEU A 19 -23.97 14.20 0.98
CA LEU A 19 -23.78 13.74 2.36
C LEU A 19 -23.53 12.23 2.42
N PHE A 20 -24.26 11.44 1.64
CA PHE A 20 -24.08 9.99 1.59
C PHE A 20 -22.71 9.62 1.02
N SER A 21 -22.27 10.30 -0.05
CA SER A 21 -20.91 10.13 -0.59
C SER A 21 -19.82 10.54 0.41
N GLY A 22 -20.02 11.62 1.17
CA GLY A 22 -19.09 12.05 2.21
C GLY A 22 -18.97 11.03 3.35
N VAL A 23 -20.09 10.47 3.81
CA VAL A 23 -20.10 9.43 4.87
C VAL A 23 -19.44 8.13 4.39
N LEU A 24 -19.74 7.69 3.16
CA LEU A 24 -19.11 6.50 2.58
C LEU A 24 -17.60 6.70 2.35
N PHE A 25 -17.16 7.92 2.07
CA PHE A 25 -15.74 8.26 1.99
C PHE A 25 -15.10 8.21 3.39
N PHE A 26 -15.76 8.74 4.43
CA PHE A 26 -15.26 8.71 5.80
C PHE A 26 -15.16 7.30 6.40
N LEU A 27 -16.13 6.43 6.11
CA LEU A 27 -16.10 5.02 6.57
C LEU A 27 -14.98 4.19 5.91
N ASN A 28 -14.41 4.67 4.80
CA ASN A 28 -13.27 4.04 4.11
C ASN A 28 -11.92 4.58 4.56
N PHE A 29 -11.83 5.53 5.50
CA PHE A 29 -10.53 5.92 6.06
C PHE A 29 -9.97 4.79 6.90
N GLY A 30 -8.88 4.21 6.40
CA GLY A 30 -8.19 3.08 7.02
C GLY A 30 -7.80 3.33 8.48
N GLN A 31 -7.71 2.24 9.23
CA GLN A 31 -7.29 2.29 10.63
C GLN A 31 -5.84 2.80 10.72
N SER A 32 -5.61 3.79 11.59
CA SER A 32 -4.25 4.23 11.91
C SER A 32 -3.51 3.10 12.60
N MET A 33 -2.36 2.73 12.06
CA MET A 33 -1.53 1.65 12.60
C MET A 33 -0.50 2.19 13.59
N LYS A 34 -0.26 1.43 14.65
CA LYS A 34 0.93 1.61 15.51
C LYS A 34 2.13 0.97 14.82
N ASP A 35 3.33 1.43 15.19
CA ASP A 35 4.58 0.84 14.74
C ASP A 35 4.63 -0.66 15.08
N PRO A 36 4.70 -1.55 14.07
CA PRO A 36 4.64 -2.99 14.30
C PRO A 36 6.00 -3.58 14.71
N PHE A 37 7.09 -2.81 14.59
CA PHE A 37 8.44 -3.33 14.80
C PHE A 37 8.85 -3.24 16.27
N SER A 38 9.45 -4.30 16.77
CA SER A 38 10.12 -4.35 18.08
C SER A 38 11.53 -3.77 18.02
N ALA A 39 12.16 -3.53 19.17
CA ALA A 39 13.55 -3.10 19.22
C ALA A 39 14.47 -4.14 18.55
N HIS A 40 14.19 -5.43 18.76
CA HIS A 40 14.92 -6.54 18.15
C HIS A 40 14.86 -6.50 16.62
N ASP A 41 13.67 -6.25 16.05
CA ASP A 41 13.49 -6.20 14.59
C ASP A 41 14.34 -5.08 13.97
N ARG A 42 14.41 -3.93 14.65
CA ARG A 42 15.23 -2.79 14.22
C ARG A 42 16.73 -3.11 14.27
N GLU A 43 17.17 -3.89 15.24
CA GLU A 43 18.58 -4.33 15.32
C GLU A 43 18.94 -5.33 14.22
N GLN A 44 18.01 -6.21 13.85
CA GLN A 44 18.19 -7.16 12.73
C GLN A 44 18.14 -6.45 11.37
N ALA A 45 17.37 -5.37 11.27
CA ALA A 45 17.24 -4.58 10.08
C ALA A 45 18.49 -3.72 9.85
N LEU A 46 19.28 -4.06 8.83
CA LEU A 46 20.46 -3.28 8.42
C LEU A 46 20.10 -1.92 7.77
N THR A 47 18.81 -1.59 7.70
CA THR A 47 18.28 -0.35 7.12
C THR A 47 17.08 0.12 7.93
N PRO A 48 16.71 1.41 7.83
CA PRO A 48 15.46 1.90 8.41
C PRO A 48 14.27 1.07 7.95
N LEU A 49 13.43 0.69 8.91
CA LEU A 49 12.18 -0.03 8.67
C LEU A 49 11.05 0.94 8.36
N TYR A 50 10.15 0.52 7.50
CA TYR A 50 8.98 1.27 7.08
C TYR A 50 7.71 0.44 7.25
N TYR A 51 6.60 1.10 7.58
CA TYR A 51 5.28 0.48 7.67
C TYR A 51 4.20 1.47 7.21
N PRO A 52 3.06 0.98 6.69
CA PRO A 52 1.94 1.84 6.34
C PRO A 52 1.24 2.38 7.60
N ILE A 53 1.09 3.70 7.71
CA ILE A 53 0.29 4.31 8.79
C ILE A 53 -1.19 4.07 8.62
N THR A 54 -1.63 3.83 7.38
CA THR A 54 -3.01 3.59 7.02
C THR A 54 -3.05 2.44 6.03
N LEU A 55 -3.92 1.46 6.30
CA LEU A 55 -4.16 0.34 5.42
C LEU A 55 -5.48 0.51 4.66
N PRO A 56 -5.63 -0.13 3.49
CA PRO A 56 -6.93 -0.26 2.81
C PRO A 56 -7.97 -0.92 3.73
N TYR A 57 -9.26 -0.68 3.46
CA TYR A 57 -10.35 -1.25 4.24
C TYR A 57 -10.21 -2.78 4.40
N ASP A 58 -10.53 -3.28 5.60
CA ASP A 58 -10.45 -4.70 6.02
C ASP A 58 -9.03 -5.30 6.05
N TYR A 59 -7.97 -4.55 5.71
CA TYR A 59 -6.59 -5.00 5.93
C TYR A 59 -6.08 -4.65 7.32
N ARG A 60 -5.30 -5.56 7.91
CA ARG A 60 -4.57 -5.39 9.16
C ARG A 60 -3.18 -6.01 9.08
N ILE A 61 -2.21 -5.43 9.77
CA ILE A 61 -0.94 -6.13 10.04
C ILE A 61 -1.24 -7.26 11.03
N GLU A 62 -0.84 -8.48 10.70
CA GLU A 62 -1.01 -9.62 11.60
C GLU A 62 -0.04 -9.52 12.79
N ASN A 63 -0.51 -9.78 14.00
CA ASN A 63 0.36 -9.77 15.19
C ASN A 63 1.45 -10.82 15.05
N GLY A 64 2.71 -10.45 15.28
CA GLY A 64 3.85 -11.36 15.11
C GLY A 64 4.13 -11.70 13.64
N SER A 65 3.62 -10.92 12.69
CA SER A 65 3.90 -11.12 11.25
C SER A 65 5.21 -10.51 10.76
N VAL A 66 5.95 -9.84 11.64
CA VAL A 66 7.30 -9.39 11.33
C VAL A 66 8.19 -10.61 11.35
N ASP A 67 8.81 -10.90 10.22
CA ASP A 67 9.75 -11.99 10.06
C ASP A 67 11.06 -11.51 9.41
N HIS A 68 12.14 -12.18 9.75
CA HIS A 68 13.50 -11.90 9.30
C HIS A 68 14.07 -13.17 8.66
N PRO A 69 13.64 -13.52 7.44
CA PRO A 69 14.04 -14.76 6.80
C PRO A 69 15.56 -14.84 6.61
N GLU A 70 16.19 -13.68 6.42
CA GLU A 70 17.64 -13.51 6.35
C GLU A 70 18.04 -12.19 7.00
N LYS A 71 19.30 -12.09 7.43
CA LYS A 71 19.84 -10.87 8.04
C LYS A 71 19.72 -9.69 7.06
N GLY A 72 19.12 -8.59 7.52
CA GLY A 72 18.92 -7.38 6.71
C GLY A 72 17.71 -7.43 5.77
N ILE A 73 16.95 -8.53 5.76
CA ILE A 73 15.63 -8.61 5.11
C ILE A 73 14.57 -8.66 6.21
N THR A 74 13.53 -7.85 6.05
CA THR A 74 12.37 -7.86 6.93
C THR A 74 11.12 -8.02 6.08
N THR A 75 10.23 -8.90 6.51
CA THR A 75 8.91 -9.09 5.89
C THR A 75 7.81 -8.73 6.87
N LEU A 76 6.68 -8.28 6.34
CA LEU A 76 5.49 -7.91 7.07
C LEU A 76 4.28 -8.46 6.33
N THR A 77 3.38 -9.14 7.04
CA THR A 77 2.17 -9.71 6.46
C THR A 77 0.95 -8.88 6.80
N MET A 78 0.22 -8.45 5.78
CA MET A 78 -1.04 -7.71 5.92
C MET A 78 -2.19 -8.60 5.46
N ARG A 79 -3.05 -9.02 6.40
CA ARG A 79 -4.19 -9.89 6.12
C ARG A 79 -5.46 -9.10 5.98
N SER A 80 -6.36 -9.60 5.15
CA SER A 80 -7.76 -9.17 5.06
C SER A 80 -8.67 -10.38 5.29
N ASN A 81 -9.90 -10.14 5.78
CA ASN A 81 -10.89 -11.20 5.92
C ASN A 81 -11.59 -11.53 4.59
N THR A 82 -11.58 -10.57 3.66
CA THR A 82 -12.34 -10.63 2.39
C THR A 82 -11.44 -10.62 1.15
N HIS A 83 -10.20 -10.14 1.28
CA HIS A 83 -9.24 -10.02 0.19
C HIS A 83 -7.99 -10.86 0.45
N PRO A 84 -7.21 -11.18 -0.60
CA PRO A 84 -5.93 -11.87 -0.45
C PRO A 84 -4.95 -11.11 0.44
N THR A 85 -4.07 -11.88 1.08
CA THR A 85 -2.95 -11.37 1.84
C THR A 85 -2.01 -10.53 0.97
N LEU A 86 -1.55 -9.42 1.53
CA LEU A 86 -0.45 -8.63 0.99
C LEU A 86 0.81 -8.95 1.78
N TYR A 87 1.92 -9.05 1.07
CA TYR A 87 3.22 -9.21 1.70
C TYR A 87 4.05 -7.98 1.39
N MET A 88 4.75 -7.47 2.39
CA MET A 88 5.70 -6.38 2.22
C MET A 88 7.07 -6.85 2.67
N SER A 89 8.04 -6.84 1.77
CA SER A 89 9.45 -7.08 2.09
C SER A 89 10.24 -5.79 1.99
N GLN A 90 11.25 -5.66 2.83
CA GLN A 90 12.15 -4.52 2.82
C GLN A 90 13.58 -4.95 3.13
N GLN A 91 14.52 -4.35 2.42
CA GLN A 91 15.96 -4.60 2.54
C GLN A 91 16.76 -3.40 2.03
N ALA A 92 18.08 -3.40 2.20
CA ALA A 92 18.93 -2.45 1.50
C ALA A 92 18.81 -2.61 -0.03
N VAL A 93 18.85 -1.50 -0.77
CA VAL A 93 19.04 -1.58 -2.23
C VAL A 93 20.38 -2.27 -2.50
N PRO A 94 20.42 -3.42 -3.20
CA PRO A 94 21.68 -4.12 -3.42
C PRO A 94 22.66 -3.25 -4.23
N ASN A 95 23.94 -3.32 -3.87
CA ASN A 95 24.98 -2.56 -4.57
C ASN A 95 25.02 -2.95 -6.05
N GLY A 96 24.97 -1.95 -6.94
CA GLY A 96 24.95 -2.17 -8.39
C GLY A 96 23.60 -2.65 -8.96
N PHE A 97 22.54 -2.74 -8.15
CA PHE A 97 21.23 -3.16 -8.65
C PHE A 97 20.66 -2.14 -9.65
N ASN A 98 20.34 -2.60 -10.86
CA ASN A 98 19.79 -1.76 -11.91
C ASN A 98 18.26 -1.69 -11.82
N MET A 99 17.76 -0.73 -11.03
CA MET A 99 16.33 -0.47 -10.88
C MET A 99 15.63 -0.21 -12.22
N THR A 100 16.29 0.46 -13.16
CA THR A 100 15.72 0.73 -14.49
C THR A 100 15.45 -0.55 -15.25
N THR A 101 16.38 -1.50 -15.24
CA THR A 101 16.18 -2.83 -15.86
C THR A 101 15.09 -3.61 -15.13
N PHE A 102 15.09 -3.60 -13.79
CA PHE A 102 14.05 -4.25 -13.00
C PHE A 102 12.64 -3.73 -13.34
N TYR A 103 12.47 -2.40 -13.47
CA TYR A 103 11.18 -1.79 -13.80
C TYR A 103 10.71 -2.04 -15.24
N LYS A 104 11.57 -2.53 -16.14
CA LYS A 104 11.13 -2.95 -17.48
C LYS A 104 10.23 -4.20 -17.45
N ASN A 105 10.28 -4.97 -16.37
CA ASN A 105 9.43 -6.16 -16.19
C ASN A 105 7.99 -5.81 -15.77
N PHE A 106 7.70 -4.54 -15.50
CA PHE A 106 6.37 -4.09 -15.11
C PHE A 106 5.53 -3.79 -16.35
N GLU A 107 4.37 -4.44 -16.47
CA GLU A 107 3.37 -4.12 -17.47
C GLU A 107 2.60 -2.86 -17.05
N LYS A 108 2.58 -1.86 -17.94
CA LYS A 108 1.85 -0.58 -17.75
C LYS A 108 2.13 0.06 -16.37
N PRO A 109 3.41 0.32 -16.02
CA PRO A 109 3.76 0.80 -14.69
C PRO A 109 3.16 2.18 -14.43
N ARG A 110 2.56 2.35 -13.26
CA ARG A 110 2.17 3.64 -12.70
C ARG A 110 3.32 4.17 -11.85
N LYS A 111 3.70 5.42 -12.07
CA LYS A 111 4.70 6.11 -11.25
C LYS A 111 3.99 7.03 -10.27
N VAL A 112 4.28 6.87 -9.00
CA VAL A 112 3.72 7.69 -7.92
C VAL A 112 4.86 8.20 -7.06
N VAL A 113 4.74 9.44 -6.57
CA VAL A 113 5.68 10.01 -5.61
C VAL A 113 5.03 9.98 -4.24
N SER A 114 5.75 9.49 -3.23
CA SER A 114 5.33 9.55 -1.83
C SER A 114 6.33 10.33 -0.99
N THR A 115 5.97 10.54 0.27
CA THR A 115 6.81 11.20 1.28
C THR A 115 8.14 10.45 1.49
N VAL A 116 8.11 9.12 1.41
CA VAL A 116 9.27 8.25 1.66
C VAL A 116 10.16 8.03 0.44
N GLY A 117 9.62 8.13 -0.79
CA GLY A 117 10.41 7.85 -1.99
C GLY A 117 9.62 7.77 -3.29
N LYS A 118 10.26 7.17 -4.30
CA LYS A 118 9.66 6.91 -5.61
C LYS A 118 8.98 5.55 -5.59
N ILE A 119 7.74 5.50 -6.07
CA ILE A 119 6.92 4.29 -6.14
C ILE A 119 6.70 3.94 -7.62
N ILE A 120 6.93 2.68 -7.97
CA ILE A 120 6.56 2.09 -9.26
C ILE A 120 5.60 0.94 -8.97
N ILE A 121 4.38 1.02 -9.49
CA ILE A 121 3.35 0.00 -9.27
C ILE A 121 2.98 -0.60 -10.62
N GLY A 122 2.91 -1.91 -10.73
CA GLY A 122 2.49 -2.58 -11.96
C GLY A 122 2.25 -4.07 -11.79
N THR A 123 1.83 -4.69 -12.88
CA THR A 123 1.76 -6.14 -12.98
C THR A 123 3.11 -6.68 -13.43
N VAL A 124 3.62 -7.73 -12.80
CA VAL A 124 4.81 -8.46 -13.24
C VAL A 124 4.38 -9.87 -13.62
N LYS A 125 4.93 -10.37 -14.73
CA LYS A 125 4.73 -11.73 -15.20
C LYS A 125 6.04 -12.50 -15.14
N ASP A 126 6.00 -13.68 -14.55
CA ASP A 126 7.09 -14.64 -14.49
C ASP A 126 6.57 -16.02 -14.93
N GLY A 127 6.72 -16.34 -16.20
CA GLY A 127 6.02 -17.45 -16.84
C GLY A 127 4.50 -17.30 -16.73
N ASP A 128 3.83 -18.31 -16.19
CA ASP A 128 2.38 -18.30 -15.94
C ASP A 128 1.99 -17.56 -14.65
N ARG A 129 2.97 -17.14 -13.83
CA ARG A 129 2.70 -16.43 -12.58
C ARG A 129 2.52 -14.95 -12.87
N ILE A 130 1.32 -14.48 -12.59
CA ILE A 130 0.99 -13.04 -12.62
C ILE A 130 1.00 -12.56 -11.17
N GLN A 131 1.67 -11.43 -10.92
CA GLN A 131 1.63 -10.75 -9.63
C GLN A 131 1.46 -9.25 -9.83
N LYS A 132 0.92 -8.58 -8.82
CA LYS A 132 0.89 -7.12 -8.75
C LYS A 132 1.87 -6.66 -7.69
N LEU A 133 2.76 -5.74 -8.07
CA LEU A 133 3.85 -5.26 -7.22
C LEU A 133 3.80 -3.74 -7.10
N ALA A 134 4.04 -3.22 -5.90
CA ALA A 134 4.54 -1.87 -5.69
C ALA A 134 6.01 -1.97 -5.26
N SER A 135 6.90 -1.34 -6.01
CA SER A 135 8.31 -1.22 -5.66
C SER A 135 8.61 0.21 -5.26
N ILE A 136 9.20 0.38 -4.08
CA ILE A 136 9.51 1.68 -3.48
C ILE A 136 11.01 1.73 -3.22
N THR A 137 11.65 2.80 -3.69
CA THR A 137 13.03 3.13 -3.31
C THR A 137 12.99 4.37 -2.44
N THR A 138 13.34 4.21 -1.16
CA THR A 138 13.30 5.31 -0.19
C THR A 138 14.51 6.21 -0.31
N LYS A 139 14.44 7.40 0.30
CA LYS A 139 15.58 8.33 0.41
C LYS A 139 16.75 7.73 1.20
N ASP A 140 16.46 6.81 2.13
CA ASP A 140 17.44 6.11 2.96
C ASP A 140 18.04 4.87 2.28
N LYS A 141 17.81 4.68 0.97
CA LYS A 141 18.26 3.51 0.21
C LYS A 141 17.70 2.17 0.71
N THR A 142 16.53 2.19 1.36
CA THR A 142 15.72 0.98 1.59
C THR A 142 14.93 0.68 0.32
N TRP A 143 15.00 -0.57 -0.13
CA TRP A 143 14.14 -1.11 -1.17
C TRP A 143 12.98 -1.85 -0.53
N ILE A 144 11.77 -1.41 -0.81
CA ILE A 144 10.54 -2.02 -0.29
C ILE A 144 9.76 -2.58 -1.48
N ILE A 145 9.26 -3.81 -1.35
CA ILE A 145 8.36 -4.44 -2.30
C ILE A 145 7.09 -4.79 -1.55
N VAL A 146 5.94 -4.34 -2.06
CA VAL A 146 4.63 -4.84 -1.66
C VAL A 146 4.11 -5.70 -2.79
N ASN A 147 3.85 -6.98 -2.53
CA ASN A 147 3.34 -7.92 -3.53
C ASN A 147 1.94 -8.44 -3.16
N ALA A 148 1.15 -8.68 -4.20
CA ALA A 148 -0.24 -9.12 -4.10
C ALA A 148 -0.59 -10.13 -5.21
N GLU A 149 -1.58 -10.96 -4.92
CA GLU A 149 -2.22 -11.81 -5.93
C GLU A 149 -2.88 -10.99 -7.05
N PRO A 150 -3.03 -11.52 -8.28
CA PRO A 150 -3.61 -10.81 -9.43
C PRO A 150 -4.97 -10.16 -9.20
N LYS A 151 -5.81 -10.75 -8.34
CA LYS A 151 -7.17 -10.26 -8.06
C LYS A 151 -7.19 -9.01 -7.17
N VAL A 152 -6.09 -8.65 -6.50
CA VAL A 152 -6.04 -7.44 -5.66
C VAL A 152 -5.99 -6.20 -6.54
N ASP A 153 -6.80 -5.18 -6.27
CA ASP A 153 -6.76 -3.93 -7.03
C ASP A 153 -5.39 -3.23 -6.91
N MET A 154 -4.94 -2.60 -7.99
CA MET A 154 -3.75 -1.76 -8.00
C MET A 154 -3.86 -0.59 -7.02
N ASP A 155 -5.07 -0.08 -6.78
CA ASP A 155 -5.30 1.04 -5.88
C ASP A 155 -5.10 0.65 -4.40
N VAL A 156 -5.27 -0.64 -4.06
CA VAL A 156 -4.93 -1.21 -2.74
C VAL A 156 -3.41 -1.13 -2.52
N LEU A 157 -2.63 -1.59 -3.49
CA LEU A 157 -1.15 -1.49 -3.45
C LEU A 157 -0.68 -0.04 -3.39
N GLN A 158 -1.31 0.85 -4.16
CA GLN A 158 -1.01 2.27 -4.13
C GLN A 158 -1.25 2.86 -2.75
N THR A 159 -2.41 2.57 -2.15
CA THR A 159 -2.77 3.03 -0.81
C THR A 159 -1.74 2.59 0.23
N VAL A 160 -1.32 1.32 0.23
CA VAL A 160 -0.25 0.83 1.12
C VAL A 160 1.05 1.60 0.88
N ALA A 161 1.50 1.69 -0.38
CA ALA A 161 2.78 2.28 -0.73
C ALA A 161 2.86 3.80 -0.46
N THR A 162 1.76 4.54 -0.67
CA THR A 162 1.72 6.00 -0.44
C THR A 162 1.62 6.38 1.03
N ASN A 163 1.12 5.47 1.88
CA ASN A 163 0.97 5.70 3.31
C ASN A 163 2.13 5.13 4.14
N LEU A 164 3.26 4.79 3.53
CA LEU A 164 4.44 4.37 4.27
C LEU A 164 4.99 5.51 5.15
N THR A 165 5.34 5.18 6.38
CA THR A 165 6.15 6.00 7.28
C THR A 165 7.38 5.23 7.72
N LYS A 166 8.43 5.97 8.11
CA LYS A 166 9.61 5.41 8.76
C LYS A 166 9.25 5.04 10.22
N SER A 167 9.70 3.87 10.64
CA SER A 167 9.67 3.42 12.04
C SER A 167 10.54 4.31 12.92
N ARG A 168 10.05 4.62 14.12
CA ARG A 168 10.76 5.46 15.08
C ARG A 168 11.78 4.66 15.86
#